data_AF-A0A8T4MBW4-F1
#
_entry.id   AF-A0A8T4MBW4-F1
#
_cell.length_a   1.000
_cell.length_b   1.000
_cell.length_c   1.000
_cell.angle_alpha   90.00
_cell.angle_beta   90.00
_cell.angle_gamma   90.00
#
_symmetry.space_group_name_H-M   'P 1'
#
loop_
_entity.id
_entity.type
_entity.pdbx_description
1 polymer ?
#
loop_
_entity_poly.entity_id
_entity_poly.type
_entity_poly.pdbx_seq_one_letter_code
_entity_poly.pdbx_strand_id
1 'polypeptide(L)'
;MEFDKDWVEKNGFEGFKKVSELKTSSQRKIIPLQKGVYLVFRNSDSQPEFRNNKELLLDYWVENANVIYIGQAGGRASKVTLRKRLSQYIRKSKIHKGGKSIWELEDSDDLLIAWKSTIDDPYDVETKLIEMFKSIYHKRPFANKLK
;
A
#
# COMPACT_ATOMS: atom_id res chain seq x y z
N MET A 1 5.65 -17.10 4.05
CA MET A 1 4.68 -17.08 2.93
C MET A 1 4.90 -15.81 2.13
N GLU A 2 4.68 -15.82 0.82
CA GLU A 2 4.74 -14.58 0.04
C GLU A 2 3.79 -13.52 0.63
N PHE A 3 4.23 -12.25 0.63
CA PHE A 3 3.51 -11.11 1.19
C PHE A 3 3.28 -11.10 2.72
N ASP A 4 3.84 -12.03 3.48
CA ASP A 4 4.03 -11.83 4.91
C ASP A 4 5.16 -10.83 5.20
N LYS A 5 5.29 -10.41 6.45
CA LYS A 5 6.28 -9.40 6.85
C LYS A 5 7.72 -9.85 6.55
N ASP A 6 8.05 -11.10 6.85
CA ASP A 6 9.40 -11.65 6.67
C ASP A 6 9.79 -11.69 5.19
N TRP A 7 8.87 -12.12 4.32
CA TRP A 7 9.07 -12.13 2.88
C TRP A 7 9.28 -10.72 2.36
N VAL A 8 8.48 -9.76 2.84
CA VAL A 8 8.55 -8.35 2.42
C VAL A 8 9.90 -7.73 2.81
N GLU A 9 10.35 -7.96 4.04
CA GLU A 9 11.68 -7.52 4.52
C GLU A 9 12.81 -8.16 3.70
N LYS A 10 12.77 -9.47 3.49
CA LYS A 10 13.76 -10.19 2.66
C LYS A 10 13.79 -9.69 1.21
N ASN A 11 12.68 -9.17 0.71
CA ASN A 11 12.58 -8.58 -0.63
C ASN A 11 12.95 -7.09 -0.67
N GLY A 12 13.54 -6.54 0.39
CA GLY A 12 14.14 -5.21 0.42
C GLY A 12 13.15 -4.07 0.64
N PHE A 13 11.97 -4.38 1.18
CA PHE A 13 11.09 -3.35 1.72
C PHE A 13 11.46 -3.03 3.16
N GLU A 14 11.29 -1.77 3.53
CA GLU A 14 11.61 -1.24 4.85
C GLU A 14 10.49 -0.30 5.33
N GLY A 15 10.69 0.32 6.50
CA GLY A 15 9.84 1.38 7.02
C GLY A 15 8.80 0.89 8.01
N PHE A 16 7.94 -0.06 7.62
CA PHE A 16 6.86 -0.66 8.43
C PHE A 16 6.28 0.30 9.49
N LYS A 17 5.90 1.50 9.06
CA LYS A 17 5.38 2.55 9.96
C LYS A 17 3.88 2.60 9.89
N LYS A 18 3.23 2.74 11.05
CA LYS A 18 1.80 2.98 11.11
C LYS A 18 1.45 4.28 10.39
N VAL A 19 0.27 4.35 9.80
CA VAL A 19 -0.28 5.60 9.25
C VAL A 19 -0.27 6.70 10.31
N SER A 20 -0.63 6.37 11.55
CA SER A 20 -0.58 7.28 12.71
C SER A 20 0.80 7.85 13.01
N GLU A 21 1.88 7.11 12.76
CA GLU A 21 3.26 7.57 12.93
C GLU A 21 3.74 8.52 11.82
N LEU A 22 2.98 8.67 10.72
CA LEU A 22 3.38 9.41 9.52
C LEU A 22 2.50 10.64 9.23
N LYS A 23 1.72 11.13 10.20
CA LYS A 23 0.75 12.22 10.01
C LYS A 23 1.39 13.59 9.74
N THR A 24 2.59 13.87 10.23
CA THR A 24 3.30 15.15 10.02
C THR A 24 4.35 15.09 8.92
N SER A 25 4.71 16.25 8.36
CA SER A 25 5.79 16.34 7.37
C SER A 25 7.16 15.96 7.94
N SER A 26 7.40 16.27 9.22
CA SER A 26 8.65 15.91 9.91
C SER A 26 8.81 14.39 10.03
N GLN A 27 7.76 13.70 10.48
CA GLN A 27 7.74 12.23 10.57
C GLN A 27 8.00 11.56 9.21
N ARG A 28 7.45 12.11 8.12
CA ARG A 28 7.65 11.57 6.77
C ARG A 28 9.04 11.79 6.18
N LYS A 29 9.96 12.48 6.86
CA LYS A 29 11.35 12.62 6.39
C LYS A 29 12.10 11.29 6.34
N ILE A 30 11.69 10.29 7.12
CA ILE A 30 12.25 8.93 7.07
C ILE A 30 12.00 8.23 5.72
N ILE A 31 10.98 8.67 4.98
CA ILE A 31 10.63 8.07 3.69
C ILE A 31 11.64 8.57 2.64
N PRO A 32 12.20 7.69 1.78
CA PRO A 32 13.17 8.05 0.75
C PRO A 32 12.68 9.08 -0.26
N LEU A 33 13.61 9.87 -0.82
CA LEU A 33 13.35 10.81 -1.92
C LEU A 33 13.47 10.16 -3.30
N GLN A 34 13.68 8.85 -3.36
CA GLN A 34 13.80 8.09 -4.59
C GLN A 34 12.42 7.65 -5.12
N LYS A 35 12.38 7.24 -6.39
CA LYS A 35 11.25 6.50 -6.94
C LYS A 35 11.22 5.09 -6.35
N GLY A 36 10.06 4.44 -6.36
CA GLY A 36 9.91 3.13 -5.74
C GLY A 36 8.48 2.62 -5.68
N VAL A 37 8.33 1.49 -5.00
CA VAL A 37 7.05 0.86 -4.69
C VAL A 37 6.81 0.86 -3.20
N TYR A 38 5.54 0.75 -2.80
CA TYR A 38 5.14 0.66 -1.40
C TYR A 38 3.97 -0.29 -1.23
N LEU A 39 3.88 -0.87 -0.04
CA LEU A 39 2.84 -1.81 0.37
C LEU A 39 2.14 -1.24 1.61
N VAL A 40 0.86 -1.54 1.75
CA VAL A 40 0.09 -1.28 2.96
C VAL A 40 -0.33 -2.60 3.58
N PHE A 41 -0.01 -2.78 4.85
CA PHE A 41 -0.32 -3.97 5.62
C PHE A 41 -1.42 -3.71 6.64
N ARG A 42 -2.23 -4.74 6.85
CA ARG A 42 -3.07 -4.87 8.03
C ARG A 42 -2.57 -6.05 8.88
N ASN A 43 -2.22 -5.75 10.12
CA ASN A 43 -1.70 -6.73 11.08
C ASN A 43 -2.81 -7.24 12.01
N SER A 44 -3.97 -7.53 11.45
CA SER A 44 -5.12 -8.09 12.15
C SER A 44 -5.80 -9.13 11.26
N ASP A 45 -6.05 -10.30 11.84
CA ASP A 45 -6.79 -11.39 11.21
C ASP A 45 -8.31 -11.26 11.45
N SER A 46 -8.75 -10.26 12.22
CA SER A 46 -10.17 -9.98 12.41
C SER A 46 -10.82 -9.55 11.10
N GLN A 47 -12.13 -9.78 10.95
CA GLN A 47 -12.87 -9.21 9.83
C GLN A 47 -12.73 -7.66 9.83
N PRO A 48 -12.53 -7.02 8.66
CA PRO A 48 -12.43 -5.57 8.60
C PRO A 48 -13.78 -4.92 8.90
N GLU A 49 -13.75 -3.83 9.66
CA GLU A 49 -14.89 -2.94 9.81
C GLU A 49 -14.71 -1.72 8.90
N PHE A 50 -15.75 -1.42 8.10
CA PHE A 50 -15.75 -0.28 7.20
C PHE A 50 -16.74 0.81 7.65
N ARG A 51 -16.35 2.07 7.52
CA ARG A 51 -17.18 3.23 7.81
C ARG A 51 -18.44 3.29 6.95
N ASN A 52 -18.30 2.98 5.66
CA ASN A 52 -19.38 3.05 4.67
C ASN A 52 -19.29 1.91 3.65
N ASN A 53 -20.38 1.64 2.93
CA ASN A 53 -20.43 0.68 1.82
C ASN A 53 -19.87 -0.71 2.17
N LYS A 54 -20.18 -1.22 3.38
CA LYS A 54 -19.62 -2.46 3.93
C LYS A 54 -19.74 -3.65 2.97
N GLU A 55 -20.95 -3.92 2.48
CA GLU A 55 -21.23 -5.06 1.59
C GLU A 55 -20.34 -5.02 0.33
N LEU A 56 -20.33 -3.88 -0.37
CA LEU A 56 -19.51 -3.69 -1.58
C LEU A 56 -18.01 -3.85 -1.30
N LEU A 57 -17.52 -3.37 -0.14
CA LEU A 57 -16.10 -3.45 0.20
C LEU A 57 -15.67 -4.86 0.61
N LEU A 58 -16.56 -5.62 1.24
CA LEU A 58 -16.31 -7.01 1.62
C LEU A 58 -16.07 -7.91 0.38
N ASP A 59 -16.72 -7.65 -0.75
CA ASP A 59 -16.49 -8.41 -1.99
C ASP A 59 -15.04 -8.33 -2.50
N TYR A 60 -14.41 -7.17 -2.29
CA TYR A 60 -13.01 -6.93 -2.64
C TYR A 60 -12.03 -7.41 -1.57
N TRP A 61 -12.51 -7.77 -0.38
CA TRP A 61 -11.65 -8.26 0.68
C TRP A 61 -11.00 -9.59 0.28
N VAL A 62 -9.76 -9.76 0.72
CA VAL A 62 -8.96 -10.97 0.49
C VAL A 62 -8.59 -11.52 1.86
N GLU A 63 -9.19 -12.65 2.22
CA GLU A 63 -8.91 -13.33 3.48
C GLU A 63 -7.45 -13.80 3.53
N ASN A 64 -6.88 -13.80 4.73
CA ASN A 64 -5.50 -14.25 5.00
C ASN A 64 -4.39 -13.48 4.25
N ALA A 65 -4.71 -12.33 3.65
CA ALA A 65 -3.73 -11.45 3.02
C ALA A 65 -3.40 -10.27 3.94
N ASN A 66 -2.15 -10.20 4.43
CA ASN A 66 -1.71 -9.04 5.21
C ASN A 66 -1.50 -7.80 4.33
N VAL A 67 -1.08 -7.97 3.06
CA VAL A 67 -0.94 -6.87 2.10
C VAL A 67 -2.28 -6.55 1.46
N ILE A 68 -2.78 -5.35 1.73
CA ILE A 68 -4.10 -4.89 1.27
C ILE A 68 -4.02 -3.81 0.18
N TYR A 69 -2.83 -3.26 -0.07
CA TYR A 69 -2.60 -2.32 -1.16
C TYR A 69 -1.14 -2.33 -1.60
N ILE A 70 -0.93 -2.22 -2.91
CA ILE A 70 0.37 -2.09 -3.57
C ILE A 70 0.31 -0.82 -4.42
N GLY A 71 1.28 0.08 -4.24
CA GLY A 71 1.35 1.32 -5.00
C GLY A 71 2.76 1.65 -5.46
N GLN A 72 2.85 2.63 -6.34
CA GLN A 72 4.13 3.13 -6.86
C GLN A 72 4.28 4.65 -6.77
N ALA A 73 5.54 5.08 -6.76
CA ALA A 73 5.96 6.46 -6.91
C ALA A 73 7.05 6.61 -7.97
N GLY A 74 6.78 7.41 -9.00
CA GLY A 74 7.73 7.78 -10.05
C GLY A 74 7.53 7.01 -11.35
N GLY A 75 8.61 6.78 -12.10
CA GLY A 75 8.62 6.05 -13.37
C GLY A 75 8.88 6.94 -14.58
N ARG A 76 8.85 6.36 -15.79
CA ARG A 76 9.17 7.09 -17.04
C ARG A 76 8.37 8.38 -17.23
N ALA A 77 7.10 8.38 -16.82
CA ALA A 77 6.18 9.52 -16.96
C ALA A 77 6.09 10.41 -15.71
N SER A 78 6.83 10.12 -14.62
CA SER A 78 6.66 10.85 -13.35
C SER A 78 7.96 10.93 -12.54
N LYS A 79 8.29 12.15 -12.11
CA LYS A 79 9.40 12.41 -11.17
C LYS A 79 8.96 12.38 -9.69
N VAL A 80 7.75 11.90 -9.40
CA VAL A 80 7.23 11.86 -8.02
C VAL A 80 8.03 10.87 -7.18
N THR A 81 8.52 11.33 -6.04
CA THR A 81 9.29 10.51 -5.09
C THR A 81 8.37 9.71 -4.16
N LEU A 82 8.89 8.64 -3.55
CA LEU A 82 8.20 7.86 -2.51
C LEU A 82 7.66 8.79 -1.42
N ARG A 83 8.52 9.65 -0.85
CA ARG A 83 8.10 10.63 0.17
C ARG A 83 6.94 11.50 -0.28
N LYS A 84 6.99 12.04 -1.51
CA LYS A 84 5.92 12.90 -2.02
C LYS A 84 4.62 12.11 -2.21
N ARG A 85 4.69 10.93 -2.83
CA ARG A 85 3.53 10.06 -3.06
C ARG A 85 2.88 9.62 -1.75
N LEU A 86 3.66 9.05 -0.83
CA LEU A 86 3.16 8.60 0.46
C LEU A 86 2.62 9.76 1.30
N SER A 87 3.24 10.95 1.25
CA SER A 87 2.69 12.15 1.88
C SER A 87 1.31 12.54 1.33
N GLN A 88 1.11 12.44 0.02
CA GLN A 88 -0.20 12.71 -0.60
C GLN A 88 -1.23 11.64 -0.24
N TYR A 89 -0.79 10.38 -0.17
CA TYR A 89 -1.61 9.24 0.18
C TYR A 89 -2.10 9.31 1.62
N ILE A 90 -1.19 9.43 2.59
CA ILE A 90 -1.49 9.51 4.04
C ILE A 90 -2.40 10.70 4.36
N ARG A 91 -2.23 11.82 3.67
CA ARG A 91 -3.09 13.01 3.83
C ARG A 91 -4.49 12.84 3.20
N LYS A 92 -4.82 11.65 2.70
CA LYS A 92 -6.08 11.33 2.02
C LYS A 92 -6.41 12.31 0.89
N SER A 93 -5.37 12.78 0.17
CA SER A 93 -5.57 13.83 -0.83
C SER A 93 -6.47 13.34 -1.98
N LYS A 94 -7.35 14.21 -2.47
CA LYS A 94 -8.34 13.92 -3.54
C LYS A 94 -7.73 13.50 -4.88
N ILE A 95 -6.41 13.53 -5.02
CA ILE A 95 -5.67 13.24 -6.26
C ILE A 95 -5.60 11.72 -6.52
N HIS A 96 -5.78 10.88 -5.49
CA HIS A 96 -5.65 9.43 -5.62
C HIS A 96 -7.00 8.76 -5.89
N LYS A 97 -7.16 8.22 -7.11
CA LYS A 97 -8.26 7.30 -7.45
C LYS A 97 -8.03 5.90 -6.87
N GLY A 98 -6.78 5.41 -6.88
CA GLY A 98 -6.39 4.11 -6.31
C GLY A 98 -6.13 4.19 -4.81
N GLY A 99 -6.39 3.10 -4.09
CA GLY A 99 -6.15 3.01 -2.64
C GLY A 99 -7.20 3.69 -1.76
N LYS A 100 -8.24 4.33 -2.32
CA LYS A 100 -9.23 5.09 -1.53
C LYS A 100 -9.96 4.22 -0.49
N SER A 101 -10.23 2.94 -0.81
CA SER A 101 -10.91 2.01 0.11
C SER A 101 -10.14 1.74 1.39
N ILE A 102 -8.81 1.97 1.42
CA ILE A 102 -8.01 1.89 2.65
C ILE A 102 -8.53 2.86 3.71
N TRP A 103 -9.08 4.01 3.30
CA TRP A 103 -9.56 5.03 4.23
C TRP A 103 -10.96 4.79 4.77
N GLU A 104 -11.65 3.77 4.25
CA GLU A 104 -12.92 3.30 4.80
C GLU A 104 -12.71 2.33 5.97
N LEU A 105 -11.52 1.75 6.12
CA LEU A 105 -11.17 0.89 7.27
C LEU A 105 -11.16 1.70 8.56
N GLU A 106 -11.85 1.21 9.60
CA GLU A 106 -11.86 1.85 10.90
C GLU A 106 -10.49 1.87 11.57
N ASP A 107 -9.71 0.80 11.38
CA ASP A 107 -8.33 0.65 11.84
C ASP A 107 -7.29 1.24 10.87
N SER A 108 -7.70 2.14 9.96
CA SER A 108 -6.81 2.72 8.96
C SER A 108 -5.58 3.45 9.52
N ASP A 109 -5.64 3.93 10.77
CA ASP A 109 -4.52 4.57 11.47
C ASP A 109 -3.45 3.57 11.96
N ASP A 110 -3.80 2.28 12.08
CA ASP A 110 -2.92 1.19 12.52
C ASP A 110 -2.25 0.44 11.37
N LEU A 111 -2.69 0.69 10.14
CA LEU A 111 -2.10 0.09 8.95
C LEU A 111 -0.63 0.46 8.82
N LEU A 112 0.21 -0.52 8.51
CA LEU A 112 1.65 -0.33 8.32
C LEU A 112 1.94 -0.01 6.86
N ILE A 113 2.84 0.93 6.62
CA ILE A 113 3.35 1.25 5.29
C ILE A 113 4.80 0.79 5.23
N ALA A 114 5.10 -0.07 4.26
CA ALA A 114 6.47 -0.43 3.88
C ALA A 114 6.78 0.10 2.49
N TRP A 115 8.04 0.47 2.24
CA TRP A 115 8.48 1.01 0.95
C TRP A 115 9.79 0.40 0.51
N LYS A 116 10.02 0.42 -0.81
CA LYS A 116 11.26 -0.03 -1.44
C LYS A 116 11.61 0.94 -2.56
N SER A 117 12.76 1.58 -2.44
CA SER A 117 13.35 2.35 -3.54
C SER A 117 13.78 1.40 -4.67
N THR A 118 13.68 1.83 -5.92
CA THR A 118 14.10 1.00 -7.07
C THR A 118 14.77 1.82 -8.17
N ILE A 119 15.71 1.20 -8.88
CA ILE A 119 16.31 1.74 -10.11
C ILE A 119 15.45 1.40 -11.35
N ASP A 120 14.65 0.34 -11.28
CA ASP A 120 13.74 -0.09 -12.34
C ASP A 120 12.59 0.90 -12.54
N ASP A 121 11.73 0.68 -13.54
CA ASP A 121 10.47 1.42 -13.60
C ASP A 121 9.53 0.94 -12.48
N PRO A 122 9.12 1.80 -11.53
CA PRO A 122 8.19 1.43 -10.47
C PRO A 122 6.86 0.87 -10.98
N TYR A 123 6.42 1.26 -12.19
CA TYR A 123 5.24 0.68 -12.82
C TYR A 123 5.41 -0.81 -13.10
N ASP A 124 6.56 -1.22 -13.64
CA ASP A 124 6.85 -2.62 -13.95
C ASP A 124 6.97 -3.45 -12.66
N VAL A 125 7.62 -2.88 -11.63
CA VAL A 125 7.74 -3.52 -10.31
C VAL A 125 6.38 -3.69 -9.64
N GLU A 126 5.55 -2.63 -9.60
CA GLU A 126 4.18 -2.69 -9.08
C GLU A 126 3.34 -3.74 -9.81
N THR A 127 3.41 -3.75 -11.14
CA THR A 127 2.66 -4.70 -11.97
C THR A 127 3.05 -6.14 -11.65
N LYS A 128 4.35 -6.44 -11.55
CA LYS A 128 4.85 -7.78 -11.16
C LYS A 128 4.36 -8.20 -9.76
N LEU A 129 4.40 -7.29 -8.79
CA LEU A 129 3.90 -7.56 -7.44
C LEU A 129 2.39 -7.82 -7.42
N ILE A 130 1.60 -7.06 -8.17
CA ILE A 130 0.15 -7.28 -8.28
C ILE A 130 -0.16 -8.62 -8.96
N GLU A 131 0.57 -8.99 -10.01
CA GLU A 131 0.36 -10.27 -10.69
C GLU A 131 0.78 -11.47 -9.81
N MET A 132 1.86 -11.36 -9.05
CA MET A 132 2.23 -12.37 -8.06
C MET A 132 1.20 -12.48 -6.93
N PHE A 133 0.66 -11.35 -6.45
CA PHE A 133 -0.43 -11.39 -5.48
C PHE A 133 -1.66 -12.13 -6.05
N LYS A 134 -2.03 -11.83 -7.31
CA LYS A 134 -3.14 -12.50 -8.00
C LYS A 134 -2.91 -14.00 -8.17
N SER A 135 -1.68 -14.46 -8.40
CA SER A 135 -1.40 -15.89 -8.55
C SER A 135 -1.60 -16.67 -7.25
N ILE A 136 -1.41 -16.02 -6.10
CA ILE A 136 -1.54 -16.61 -4.76
C ILE A 136 -3.00 -16.56 -4.28
N TYR A 137 -3.62 -15.39 -4.40
CA TYR A 137 -4.93 -15.11 -3.78
C TYR A 137 -6.10 -15.11 -4.77
N HIS A 138 -5.85 -15.29 -6.07
CA HIS A 138 -6.84 -15.24 -7.16
C HIS A 138 -7.62 -13.92 -7.28
N LYS A 139 -7.27 -12.90 -6.48
CA LYS A 139 -7.81 -11.54 -6.46
C LYS A 139 -6.65 -10.55 -6.47
N ARG A 140 -6.94 -9.27 -6.77
CA ARG A 140 -5.99 -8.18 -6.51
C ARG A 140 -5.99 -7.83 -5.01
N PRO A 141 -4.95 -7.15 -4.48
CA PRO A 141 -5.01 -6.59 -3.15
C PRO A 141 -6.25 -5.70 -2.99
N PHE A 142 -6.88 -5.74 -1.82
CA PHE A 142 -8.17 -5.10 -1.52
C PHE A 142 -8.36 -3.70 -2.15
N ALA A 143 -7.34 -2.83 -2.06
CA ALA A 143 -7.45 -1.45 -2.54
C ALA A 143 -6.86 -1.19 -3.94
N ASN A 144 -6.39 -2.23 -4.62
CA ASN A 144 -6.00 -2.21 -6.02
C ASN A 144 -7.20 -2.58 -6.91
N LYS A 145 -8.15 -1.64 -7.05
CA LYS A 145 -9.27 -1.80 -8.00
C LYS A 145 -8.77 -2.04 -9.43
N LEU A 146 -9.62 -2.66 -10.25
CA LEU A 146 -9.46 -2.63 -11.72
C LEU A 146 -9.32 -1.15 -12.14
N LYS A 147 -8.19 -0.80 -12.76
CA LYS A 147 -7.97 0.51 -13.37
C LYS A 147 -8.98 0.76 -14.49
#